data_AF-W4FEQ4-F1
#
_entry.id   AF-W4FEQ4-F1
#
_cell.length_a   1.000
_cell.length_b   1.000
_cell.length_c   1.000
_cell.angle_alpha   90.00
_cell.angle_beta   90.00
_cell.angle_gamma   90.00
#
_symmetry.space_group_name_H-M   'P 1'
#
loop_
_entity.id
_entity.type
_entity.pdbx_description
1 polymer ?
#
loop_
_entity_poly.entity_id
_entity_poly.type
_entity_poly.pdbx_seq_one_letter_code
_entity_poly.pdbx_strand_id
1 'polypeptide(L)'
;MSDDPQGYAMPCSNRMFWQPILDANGKAVAAARTDGRKHMSHTFPLWRDDTYLLYSQNGDRAAGEAMMAKRHEFARNLLLAECYDMNGEFLSKLEDSLVSYATQRTWVLAAHDPKLDVFYGRSVFVDLNAALVSSFFGSALYMLGDAFSLETTTAIRDALDAHTVGP
;
A
#
# COMPACT_ATOMS: atom_id res chain seq x y z
N MET A 1 6.70 11.70 -26.19
CA MET A 1 6.54 10.75 -25.06
C MET A 1 5.23 10.02 -25.29
N SER A 2 5.09 8.77 -24.82
CA SER A 2 3.79 8.08 -24.93
C SER A 2 2.73 8.86 -24.13
N ASP A 3 1.49 8.87 -24.62
CA ASP A 3 0.33 9.38 -23.87
C ASP A 3 -0.15 8.39 -22.79
N ASP A 4 0.49 7.21 -22.70
CA ASP A 4 0.20 6.24 -21.66
C ASP A 4 0.57 6.78 -20.27
N PRO A 5 -0.27 6.53 -19.24
CA PRO A 5 0.04 6.91 -17.86
C PRO A 5 1.43 6.43 -17.44
N GLN A 6 2.26 7.36 -16.97
CA GLN A 6 3.60 7.08 -16.44
C GLN A 6 3.55 7.07 -14.91
N GLY A 7 4.23 6.11 -14.29
CA GLY A 7 4.45 6.08 -12.85
C GLY A 7 5.63 6.97 -12.40
N TYR A 8 5.86 7.04 -11.09
CA TYR A 8 6.99 7.77 -10.49
C TYR A 8 8.37 7.14 -10.78
N ALA A 9 8.39 5.93 -11.34
CA ALA A 9 9.59 5.17 -11.72
C ALA A 9 9.27 4.31 -12.95
N MET A 10 10.21 3.50 -13.44
CA MET A 10 9.96 2.46 -14.46
C MET A 10 9.49 1.14 -13.80
N PRO A 11 8.79 0.26 -14.53
CA PRO A 11 8.51 -1.10 -14.05
C PRO A 11 9.77 -1.79 -13.50
N CYS A 12 9.66 -2.48 -12.37
CA CYS A 12 10.83 -3.05 -11.67
C CYS A 12 11.52 -4.15 -12.49
N SER A 13 10.79 -4.79 -13.40
CA SER A 13 11.32 -5.71 -14.40
C SER A 13 12.32 -5.06 -15.38
N ASN A 14 12.30 -3.72 -15.52
CA ASN A 14 13.28 -3.00 -16.32
C ASN A 14 14.62 -2.87 -15.57
N ARG A 15 15.40 -3.95 -15.60
CA ARG A 15 16.70 -4.01 -14.92
C ARG A 15 17.76 -3.08 -15.53
N MET A 16 17.64 -2.73 -16.80
CA MET A 16 18.54 -1.73 -17.40
C MET A 16 18.37 -0.36 -16.76
N PHE A 17 17.14 0.02 -16.41
CA PHE A 17 16.87 1.24 -15.66
C PHE A 17 17.29 1.13 -14.19
N TRP A 18 16.92 0.03 -13.52
CA TRP A 18 17.09 -0.10 -12.07
C TRP A 18 18.52 -0.45 -11.64
N GLN A 19 19.24 -1.31 -12.36
CA GLN A 19 20.52 -1.85 -11.88
C GLN A 19 21.57 -0.78 -11.56
N PRO A 20 21.80 0.26 -12.40
CA PRO A 20 22.75 1.32 -12.07
C PRO A 20 22.39 2.09 -10.79
N ILE A 21 21.09 2.30 -10.55
CA ILE A 21 20.59 2.98 -9.34
C ILE A 21 20.85 2.11 -8.12
N LEU A 22 20.57 0.81 -8.21
CA LEU A 22 20.77 -0.12 -7.11
C LEU A 22 22.26 -0.28 -6.76
N ASP A 23 23.12 -0.39 -7.77
CA ASP A 23 24.58 -0.50 -7.59
C ASP A 23 25.15 0.75 -6.91
N ALA A 24 24.65 1.94 -7.27
CA ALA A 24 25.05 3.20 -6.65
C ALA A 24 24.53 3.37 -5.20
N ASN A 25 23.51 2.61 -4.78
CA ASN A 25 22.79 2.81 -3.52
C ASN A 25 22.81 1.58 -2.61
N GLY A 26 23.88 0.78 -2.65
CA GLY A 26 23.97 -0.52 -1.97
C GLY A 26 23.54 -0.55 -0.49
N LYS A 27 23.82 0.51 0.29
CA LYS A 27 23.37 0.59 1.70
C LYS A 27 21.85 0.68 1.83
N ALA A 28 21.20 1.52 1.02
CA ALA A 28 19.74 1.67 1.02
C ALA A 28 19.05 0.40 0.51
N VAL A 29 19.62 -0.23 -0.53
CA VAL A 29 19.13 -1.50 -1.06
C VAL A 29 19.23 -2.61 0.00
N ALA A 30 20.36 -2.73 0.69
CA ALA A 30 20.54 -3.70 1.77
C ALA A 30 19.57 -3.48 2.93
N ALA A 31 19.27 -2.23 3.28
CA ALA A 31 18.30 -1.89 4.30
C ALA A 31 16.88 -2.32 3.90
N ALA A 32 16.45 -1.96 2.68
CA ALA A 32 15.13 -2.35 2.16
C ALA A 32 14.93 -3.87 2.13
N ARG A 33 15.94 -4.62 1.66
CA ARG A 33 15.93 -6.09 1.69
C ARG A 33 15.82 -6.66 3.10
N THR A 34 16.55 -6.05 4.04
CA THR A 34 16.50 -6.47 5.45
C THR A 34 15.12 -6.23 6.04
N ASP A 35 14.50 -5.09 5.74
CA ASP A 35 13.16 -4.78 6.21
C ASP A 35 12.09 -5.66 5.57
N GLY A 36 12.19 -5.97 4.27
CA GLY A 36 11.32 -6.95 3.60
C GLY A 36 11.41 -8.33 4.26
N ARG A 37 12.64 -8.84 4.49
CA ARG A 37 12.85 -10.14 5.15
C ARG A 37 12.35 -10.19 6.59
N LYS A 38 12.41 -9.09 7.34
CA LYS A 38 11.77 -9.04 8.67
C LYS A 38 10.28 -9.35 8.56
N HIS A 39 9.58 -8.80 7.56
CA HIS A 39 8.14 -9.00 7.40
C HIS A 39 7.75 -10.41 6.95
N MET A 40 8.66 -11.15 6.31
CA MET A 40 8.41 -12.54 5.90
C MET A 40 8.08 -13.46 7.09
N SER A 41 8.64 -13.19 8.26
CA SER A 41 8.38 -13.97 9.49
C SER A 41 7.25 -13.41 10.36
N HIS A 42 6.59 -12.32 9.95
CA HIS A 42 5.56 -11.65 10.75
C HIS A 42 4.20 -11.73 10.07
N THR A 43 3.14 -11.71 10.87
CA THR A 43 1.76 -11.58 10.35
C THR A 43 1.52 -10.13 9.93
N PHE A 44 0.81 -9.94 8.82
CA PHE A 44 0.35 -8.61 8.41
C PHE A 44 -0.48 -7.98 9.54
N PRO A 45 -0.22 -6.72 9.96
CA PRO A 45 -0.90 -6.11 11.10
C PRO A 45 -2.42 -6.09 10.88
N LEU A 46 -3.22 -6.58 11.82
CA LEU A 46 -4.67 -6.65 11.65
C LEU A 46 -5.33 -5.26 11.67
N TRP A 47 -6.38 -5.10 10.86
CA TRP A 47 -7.33 -4.01 11.03
C TRP A 47 -8.25 -4.31 12.21
N ARG A 48 -8.56 -3.29 13.02
CA ARG A 48 -9.54 -3.39 14.10
C ARG A 48 -10.45 -2.16 14.13
N ASP A 49 -11.75 -2.40 13.95
CA ASP A 49 -12.78 -1.34 13.99
C ASP A 49 -12.75 -0.61 15.34
N ASP A 50 -12.57 -1.32 16.46
CA ASP A 50 -12.51 -0.73 17.80
C ASP A 50 -11.40 0.34 17.92
N THR A 51 -10.24 0.06 17.35
CA THR A 51 -9.05 0.92 17.38
C THR A 51 -9.24 2.16 16.52
N TYR A 52 -9.90 2.01 15.36
CA TYR A 52 -10.26 3.14 14.50
C TYR A 52 -11.31 4.05 15.16
N LEU A 53 -12.33 3.44 15.78
CA LEU A 53 -13.49 4.14 16.34
C LEU A 53 -13.18 4.86 17.67
N LEU A 54 -12.01 4.67 18.27
CA LEU A 54 -11.58 5.39 19.48
C LEU A 54 -11.74 6.91 19.31
N TYR A 55 -11.39 7.45 18.14
CA TYR A 55 -11.54 8.88 17.89
C TYR A 55 -12.99 9.37 18.07
N SER A 56 -13.97 8.64 17.52
CA SER A 56 -15.39 8.99 17.66
C SER A 56 -15.92 8.78 19.07
N GLN A 57 -15.28 7.90 19.86
CA GLN A 57 -15.70 7.58 21.22
C GLN A 57 -15.14 8.57 22.25
N ASN A 58 -13.87 8.93 22.13
CA ASN A 58 -13.15 9.71 23.15
C ASN A 58 -12.12 10.71 22.61
N GLY A 59 -12.02 10.86 21.28
CA GLY A 59 -11.09 11.79 20.63
C GLY A 59 -9.66 11.26 20.42
N ASP A 60 -9.35 10.01 20.83
CA ASP A 60 -8.04 9.40 20.57
C ASP A 60 -7.90 8.99 19.10
N ARG A 61 -7.10 9.76 18.36
CA ARG A 61 -6.73 9.47 16.97
C ARG A 61 -5.47 8.62 16.83
N ALA A 62 -4.61 8.57 17.84
CA ALA A 62 -3.25 8.06 17.70
C ALA A 62 -3.23 6.55 17.45
N ALA A 63 -4.10 5.80 18.12
CA ALA A 63 -4.16 4.36 18.00
C ALA A 63 -4.60 3.91 16.59
N GLY A 64 -5.65 4.52 16.04
CA GLY A 64 -6.15 4.26 14.69
C GLY A 64 -5.12 4.61 13.61
N GLU A 65 -4.51 5.78 13.70
CA GLU A 65 -3.45 6.22 12.77
C GLU A 65 -2.24 5.29 12.80
N ALA A 66 -1.77 4.91 14.00
CA ALA A 66 -0.65 3.98 14.15
C ALA A 66 -0.96 2.59 13.55
N MET A 67 -2.19 2.10 13.69
CA MET A 67 -2.62 0.85 13.05
C MET A 67 -2.55 0.95 11.52
N MET A 68 -3.10 2.03 10.95
CA MET A 68 -3.09 2.27 9.50
C MET A 68 -1.67 2.43 8.96
N ALA A 69 -0.81 3.19 9.65
CA ALA A 69 0.59 3.39 9.29
C ALA A 69 1.36 2.06 9.25
N LYS A 70 1.20 1.19 10.27
CA LYS A 70 1.86 -0.12 10.31
C LYS A 70 1.47 -1.01 9.13
N ARG A 71 0.20 -0.99 8.73
CA ARG A 71 -0.30 -1.74 7.56
C ARG A 71 0.34 -1.23 6.27
N HIS A 72 0.40 0.10 6.09
CA HIS A 72 1.09 0.73 4.97
C HIS A 72 2.59 0.36 4.92
N GLU A 73 3.29 0.52 6.04
CA GLU A 73 4.73 0.26 6.15
C GLU A 73 5.08 -1.19 5.83
N PHE A 74 4.28 -2.14 6.31
CA PHE A 74 4.49 -3.57 6.04
C PHE A 74 4.43 -3.86 4.54
N ALA A 75 3.36 -3.43 3.86
CA ALA A 75 3.19 -3.63 2.42
C ALA A 75 4.27 -2.90 1.62
N ARG A 76 4.58 -1.65 1.97
CA ARG A 76 5.62 -0.85 1.30
C ARG A 76 7.00 -1.49 1.38
N ASN A 77 7.39 -2.01 2.55
CA ASN A 77 8.71 -2.60 2.73
C ASN A 77 8.87 -3.89 1.91
N LEU A 78 7.84 -4.73 1.82
CA LEU A 78 7.84 -5.90 0.95
C LEU A 78 7.90 -5.51 -0.52
N LEU A 79 7.12 -4.50 -0.94
CA LEU A 79 7.12 -4.01 -2.32
C LEU A 79 8.49 -3.48 -2.75
N LEU A 80 9.16 -2.70 -1.91
CA LEU A 80 10.49 -2.19 -2.22
C LEU A 80 11.53 -3.32 -2.28
N ALA A 81 11.47 -4.27 -1.35
CA ALA A 81 12.36 -5.43 -1.37
C ALA A 81 12.18 -6.25 -2.66
N GLU A 82 10.94 -6.55 -3.04
CA GLU A 82 10.64 -7.25 -4.29
C GLU A 82 11.11 -6.46 -5.51
N CYS A 83 10.83 -5.16 -5.59
CA CYS A 83 11.26 -4.34 -6.72
C CYS A 83 12.78 -4.31 -6.89
N TYR A 84 13.54 -4.34 -5.79
CA TYR A 84 15.00 -4.29 -5.85
C TYR A 84 15.60 -5.63 -6.26
N ASP A 85 15.00 -6.75 -5.84
CA ASP A 85 15.49 -8.10 -6.11
C ASP A 85 14.93 -8.72 -7.39
N MET A 86 13.65 -8.49 -7.70
CA MET A 86 12.91 -9.01 -8.84
C MET A 86 13.11 -10.52 -9.04
N ASN A 87 13.05 -11.28 -7.94
CA ASN A 87 13.29 -12.71 -7.91
C ASN A 87 12.10 -13.52 -7.38
N GLY A 88 11.03 -12.85 -6.96
CA GLY A 88 9.81 -13.47 -6.44
C GLY A 88 9.83 -13.86 -4.97
N GLU A 89 10.90 -13.58 -4.21
CA GLU A 89 11.02 -13.97 -2.80
C GLU A 89 9.87 -13.42 -1.93
N PHE A 90 9.42 -12.20 -2.21
CA PHE A 90 8.44 -11.49 -1.37
C PHE A 90 7.02 -11.50 -1.95
N LEU A 91 6.84 -11.91 -3.22
CA LEU A 91 5.58 -11.75 -3.96
C LEU A 91 4.38 -12.31 -3.22
N SER A 92 4.38 -13.58 -2.82
CA SER A 92 3.21 -14.19 -2.16
C SER A 92 2.81 -13.43 -0.89
N LYS A 93 3.77 -13.06 -0.04
CA LYS A 93 3.50 -12.30 1.20
C LYS A 93 3.02 -10.88 0.90
N LEU A 94 3.59 -10.27 -0.14
CA LEU A 94 3.23 -8.94 -0.60
C LEU A 94 1.80 -8.92 -1.14
N GLU A 95 1.42 -9.87 -1.99
CA GLU A 95 0.06 -10.00 -2.54
C GLU A 95 -1.00 -10.12 -1.44
N ASP A 96 -0.81 -11.06 -0.50
CA ASP A 96 -1.70 -11.22 0.66
C ASP A 96 -1.85 -9.91 1.45
N SER A 97 -0.73 -9.20 1.65
CA SER A 97 -0.69 -7.93 2.39
C SER A 97 -1.38 -6.81 1.61
N LEU A 98 -1.18 -6.74 0.29
CA LEU A 98 -1.80 -5.74 -0.59
C LEU A 98 -3.31 -5.94 -0.67
N VAL A 99 -3.79 -7.17 -0.84
CA VAL A 99 -5.23 -7.48 -0.85
C VAL A 99 -5.85 -7.08 0.49
N SER A 100 -5.28 -7.53 1.61
CA SER A 100 -5.80 -7.16 2.93
C SER A 100 -5.77 -5.65 3.15
N TYR A 101 -4.71 -4.96 2.71
CA TYR A 101 -4.58 -3.52 2.86
C TYR A 101 -5.60 -2.76 2.01
N ALA A 102 -5.78 -3.17 0.75
CA ALA A 102 -6.70 -2.55 -0.19
C ALA A 102 -8.14 -2.64 0.31
N THR A 103 -8.55 -3.82 0.81
CA THR A 103 -9.91 -4.10 1.26
C THR A 103 -10.17 -3.74 2.72
N GLN A 104 -9.29 -2.95 3.37
CA GLN A 104 -9.58 -2.48 4.72
C GLN A 104 -10.77 -1.51 4.72
N ARG A 105 -11.45 -1.38 5.86
CA ARG A 105 -12.75 -0.69 5.95
C ARG A 105 -12.77 0.71 5.34
N THR A 106 -11.71 1.49 5.53
CA THR A 106 -11.58 2.85 5.00
C THR A 106 -10.10 3.22 4.88
N TRP A 107 -9.81 4.12 3.94
CA TRP A 107 -8.48 4.75 3.82
C TRP A 107 -8.45 6.15 4.45
N VAL A 108 -9.58 6.69 4.90
CA VAL A 108 -9.69 8.01 5.51
C VAL A 108 -9.39 7.92 7.01
N LEU A 109 -8.66 8.91 7.54
CA LEU A 109 -8.40 9.01 8.98
C LEU A 109 -9.69 9.31 9.74
N ALA A 110 -9.89 8.68 10.90
CA ALA A 110 -11.11 8.85 11.70
C ALA A 110 -11.41 10.32 12.04
N ALA A 111 -10.36 11.13 12.26
CA ALA A 111 -10.49 12.57 12.51
C ALA A 111 -11.07 13.37 11.34
N HIS A 112 -11.04 12.83 10.13
CA HIS A 112 -11.55 13.45 8.92
C HIS A 112 -12.90 12.85 8.48
N ASP A 113 -13.42 11.87 9.22
CA ASP A 113 -14.74 11.26 9.01
C ASP A 113 -15.59 11.30 10.30
N PRO A 114 -15.94 12.50 10.81
CA PRO A 114 -16.59 12.66 12.11
C PRO A 114 -17.99 12.03 12.18
N LYS A 115 -18.63 11.80 11.03
CA LYS A 115 -19.94 11.14 10.92
C LYS A 115 -19.82 9.64 10.66
N LEU A 116 -18.60 9.13 10.43
CA LEU A 116 -18.32 7.76 10.03
C LEU A 116 -18.97 7.38 8.69
N ASP A 117 -19.22 8.36 7.82
CA ASP A 117 -19.88 8.14 6.55
C ASP A 117 -18.98 7.32 5.60
N VAL A 118 -17.67 7.56 5.60
CA VAL A 118 -16.72 6.77 4.81
C VAL A 118 -16.51 5.39 5.44
N PHE A 119 -16.31 5.35 6.77
CA PHE A 119 -16.12 4.09 7.50
C PHE A 119 -17.29 3.11 7.32
N TYR A 120 -18.53 3.60 7.26
CA TYR A 120 -19.71 2.77 7.01
C TYR A 120 -20.08 2.63 5.52
N GLY A 121 -19.25 3.14 4.59
CA GLY A 121 -19.50 3.04 3.15
C GLY A 121 -20.71 3.85 2.66
N ARG A 122 -21.09 4.92 3.37
CA ARG A 122 -22.17 5.85 3.01
C ARG A 122 -21.72 6.98 2.11
N SER A 123 -20.42 7.27 2.05
CA SER A 123 -19.84 8.29 1.17
C SER A 123 -18.40 7.95 0.79
N VAL A 124 -17.93 8.50 -0.33
CA VAL A 124 -16.51 8.51 -0.72
C VAL A 124 -15.93 9.89 -0.41
N PHE A 125 -14.78 9.92 0.25
CA PHE A 125 -14.02 11.13 0.53
C PHE A 125 -12.53 10.82 0.48
N VAL A 126 -11.74 11.73 -0.08
CA VAL A 126 -10.29 11.57 -0.23
C VAL A 126 -9.59 12.58 0.67
N ASP A 127 -9.15 12.11 1.84
CA ASP A 127 -8.25 12.87 2.69
C ASP A 127 -6.79 12.62 2.29
N LEU A 128 -5.85 13.25 3.01
CA LEU A 128 -4.42 13.08 2.74
C LEU A 128 -3.97 11.61 2.86
N ASN A 129 -4.52 10.85 3.82
CA ASN A 129 -4.14 9.45 3.99
C ASN A 129 -4.69 8.59 2.84
N ALA A 130 -5.95 8.78 2.46
CA ALA A 130 -6.56 8.12 1.32
C ALA A 130 -5.80 8.41 0.02
N ALA A 131 -5.38 9.65 -0.21
CA ALA A 131 -4.53 10.01 -1.34
C ALA A 131 -3.17 9.29 -1.31
N LEU A 132 -2.54 9.19 -0.14
CA LEU A 132 -1.29 8.44 0.04
C LEU A 132 -1.47 6.96 -0.26
N VAL A 133 -2.53 6.33 0.27
CA VAL A 133 -2.86 4.92 0.03
C VAL A 133 -3.08 4.67 -1.46
N SER A 134 -3.82 5.56 -2.12
CA SER A 134 -4.14 5.46 -3.55
C SER A 134 -2.91 5.62 -4.43
N SER A 135 -2.07 6.60 -4.13
CA SER A 135 -0.79 6.77 -4.82
C SER A 135 0.12 5.57 -4.64
N PHE A 136 0.14 4.95 -3.45
CA PHE A 136 0.89 3.74 -3.20
C PHE A 136 0.39 2.57 -4.06
N PHE A 137 -0.92 2.33 -4.10
CA PHE A 137 -1.50 1.25 -4.90
C PHE A 137 -1.35 1.47 -6.42
N GLY A 138 -1.54 2.69 -6.90
CA GLY A 138 -1.26 3.04 -8.29
C GLY A 138 0.21 2.79 -8.66
N SER A 139 1.13 3.15 -7.76
CA SER A 139 2.56 2.86 -7.94
C SER A 139 2.85 1.36 -7.92
N ALA A 140 2.20 0.60 -7.04
CA ALA A 140 2.37 -0.85 -6.96
C ALA A 140 1.92 -1.55 -8.24
N LEU A 141 0.74 -1.20 -8.76
CA LEU A 141 0.23 -1.70 -10.03
C LEU A 141 1.15 -1.33 -11.20
N TYR A 142 1.67 -0.11 -11.23
CA TYR A 142 2.56 0.32 -12.30
C TYR A 142 3.93 -0.39 -12.24
N MET A 143 4.51 -0.51 -11.03
CA MET A 143 5.87 -0.99 -10.86
C MET A 143 6.00 -2.51 -10.91
N LEU A 144 5.00 -3.24 -10.40
CA LEU A 144 5.03 -4.70 -10.24
C LEU A 144 3.77 -5.40 -10.78
N GLY A 145 2.85 -4.68 -11.45
CA GLY A 145 1.56 -5.25 -11.87
C GLY A 145 1.66 -6.53 -12.69
N ASP A 146 2.66 -6.63 -13.59
CA ASP A 146 2.88 -7.83 -14.41
C ASP A 146 3.40 -9.04 -13.60
N ALA A 147 3.94 -8.81 -12.40
CA ALA A 147 4.39 -9.86 -11.49
C ALA A 147 3.32 -10.30 -10.49
N PHE A 148 2.25 -9.51 -10.34
CA PHE A 148 1.12 -9.85 -9.48
C PHE A 148 0.11 -10.74 -10.22
N SER A 149 -0.60 -11.55 -9.45
CA SER A 149 -1.74 -12.33 -9.88
C SER A 149 -2.90 -11.43 -10.33
N LEU A 150 -3.77 -12.00 -11.17
CA LEU A 150 -4.98 -11.32 -11.61
C LEU A 150 -5.90 -10.97 -10.42
N GLU A 151 -5.96 -11.84 -9.41
CA GLU A 151 -6.75 -11.61 -8.19
C GLU A 151 -6.25 -10.37 -7.44
N THR A 152 -4.94 -10.26 -7.19
CA THR A 152 -4.36 -9.10 -6.51
C THR A 152 -4.54 -7.82 -7.32
N THR A 153 -4.25 -7.85 -8.62
CA THR A 153 -4.41 -6.62 -9.44
C THR A 153 -5.87 -6.17 -9.56
N THR A 154 -6.83 -7.11 -9.58
CA THR A 154 -8.26 -6.81 -9.58
C THR A 154 -8.67 -6.20 -8.23
N ALA A 155 -8.31 -6.83 -7.11
CA ALA A 155 -8.63 -6.32 -5.77
C ALA A 155 -8.12 -4.89 -5.53
N ILE A 156 -6.90 -4.58 -6.00
CA ILE A 156 -6.34 -3.24 -5.88
C ILE A 156 -7.10 -2.23 -6.75
N ARG A 157 -7.43 -2.58 -8.00
CA ARG A 157 -8.19 -1.71 -8.91
C ARG A 157 -9.60 -1.44 -8.39
N ASP A 158 -10.30 -2.48 -7.95
CA ASP A 158 -11.65 -2.36 -7.37
C ASP A 158 -11.63 -1.45 -6.13
N ALA A 159 -10.60 -1.57 -5.29
CA ALA A 159 -10.45 -0.72 -4.11
C ALA A 159 -10.12 0.74 -4.50
N LEU A 160 -9.26 0.98 -5.49
CA LEU A 160 -8.99 2.32 -6.03
C LEU A 160 -10.26 2.98 -6.56
N ASP A 161 -11.08 2.23 -7.30
CA ASP A 161 -12.37 2.69 -7.81
C ASP A 161 -13.33 3.02 -6.66
N ALA A 162 -13.47 2.13 -5.68
CA ALA A 162 -14.39 2.30 -4.55
C ALA A 162 -14.00 3.43 -3.59
N HIS A 163 -12.71 3.76 -3.48
CA HIS A 163 -12.22 4.71 -2.48
C HIS A 163 -11.73 6.04 -3.06
N THR A 164 -11.48 6.15 -4.38
CA THR A 164 -10.91 7.38 -4.96
C THR A 164 -11.35 7.76 -6.36
N VAL A 165 -11.40 6.82 -7.30
CA VAL A 165 -11.57 7.14 -8.74
C VAL A 165 -13.04 7.12 -9.15
N GLY A 166 -13.84 6.29 -8.49
CA GLY A 166 -15.28 6.22 -8.72
C GLY A 166 -15.99 7.52 -8.35
N PRO A 167 -17.12 7.82 -9.02
CA PRO A 167 -17.93 9.01 -8.76
C PRO A 167 -18.57 9.02 -7.36
#